data_AF-A0A2T3HWJ1-F1
#
_entry.id   AF-A0A2T3HWJ1-F1
#
_cell.length_a   1.000
_cell.length_b   1.000
_cell.length_c   1.000
_cell.angle_alpha   90.00
_cell.angle_beta   90.00
_cell.angle_gamma   90.00
#
_symmetry.space_group_name_H-M   'P 1'
#
loop_
_entity.id
_entity.type
_entity.pdbx_description
1 polymer ?
#
loop_
_entity_poly.entity_id
_entity_poly.type
_entity_poly.pdbx_seq_one_letter_code
_entity_poly.pdbx_strand_id
1 'polypeptide(L)' 'MLKCHLSKLMGEKRLKISDISRDTGINRGTLTRLYNETATRVDLEVIEQLCDYLDIPVGELFEVQKKTVD' A
#
# COMPACT_ATOMS: atom_id res chain seq x y z
N MET A 1 -4.58 -4.92 14.41
CA MET A 1 -5.21 -4.50 13.14
C MET A 1 -4.11 -4.44 12.11
N LEU A 2 -4.34 -4.92 10.88
CA LEU A 2 -3.36 -4.78 9.82
C LEU A 2 -3.44 -3.33 9.30
N LYS A 3 -2.33 -2.61 9.39
CA LYS A 3 -2.19 -1.23 8.92
C LYS A 3 -1.52 -1.25 7.55
N CYS A 4 -2.02 -0.44 6.61
CA CYS A 4 -1.39 -0.19 5.32
C CYS A 4 -0.82 1.24 5.32
N HIS A 5 0.47 1.38 5.00
CA HIS A 5 1.20 2.66 5.03
C HIS A 5 1.30 3.34 3.67
N LEU A 6 0.58 2.84 2.65
CA LEU A 6 0.68 3.34 1.27
C LEU A 6 0.46 4.86 1.18
N SER A 7 -0.51 5.42 1.92
CA SER A 7 -0.77 6.87 1.91
C SER A 7 0.40 7.70 2.41
N LYS A 8 1.06 7.26 3.48
CA LYS A 8 2.27 7.89 4.03
C LYS A 8 3.43 7.81 3.03
N LEU A 9 3.72 6.61 2.53
CA LEU A 9 4.81 6.36 1.58
C LEU A 9 4.65 7.20 0.29
N MET A 10 3.42 7.30 -0.21
CA MET A 10 3.11 8.14 -1.37
C MET A 10 3.32 9.62 -1.09
N GLY A 11 2.95 10.10 0.10
CA GLY A 11 3.17 11.49 0.52
C GLY A 11 4.66 11.84 0.58
N GLU A 12 5.47 10.97 1.19
CA GLU A 12 6.92 11.14 1.33
C GLU A 12 7.63 11.16 -0.04
N LYS A 13 7.20 10.29 -0.97
CA LYS A 13 7.76 10.20 -2.33
C LYS A 13 7.07 11.13 -3.34
N ARG A 14 6.07 11.94 -2.92
CA ARG A 14 5.27 12.84 -3.77
C ARG A 14 4.61 12.15 -4.98
N LEU A 15 4.14 10.93 -4.78
CA LEU A 15 3.51 10.10 -5.81
C LEU A 15 1.99 10.26 -5.82
N LYS A 16 1.38 10.18 -7.00
CA LYS A 16 -0.09 10.09 -7.15
C LYS A 16 -0.50 8.66 -7.50
N ILE A 17 -1.74 8.30 -7.16
CA ILE A 17 -2.33 7.00 -7.55
C ILE A 17 -2.26 6.79 -9.06
N SER A 18 -2.44 7.85 -9.85
CA SER A 18 -2.33 7.79 -11.31
C SER A 18 -0.94 7.42 -11.81
N ASP A 19 0.11 7.83 -11.10
CA ASP A 19 1.49 7.53 -11.49
C ASP A 19 1.79 6.06 -11.21
N ILE A 20 1.53 5.61 -9.99
CA ILE A 20 1.69 4.21 -9.60
C ILE A 20 0.89 3.29 -10.52
N SER A 21 -0.37 3.60 -10.78
CA SER A 21 -1.22 2.77 -11.65
C SER A 21 -0.69 2.66 -13.08
N ARG A 22 -0.19 3.77 -13.64
CA ARG A 22 0.40 3.78 -14.99
C ARG A 22 1.70 2.99 -15.05
N ASP A 23 2.54 3.14 -14.02
CA ASP A 23 3.91 2.63 -14.05
C ASP A 23 3.98 1.16 -13.58
N THR A 24 3.02 0.70 -12.76
CA THR A 24 2.93 -0.69 -12.27
C THR A 24 1.84 -1.53 -12.96
N GLY A 25 0.89 -0.89 -13.66
CA GLY A 25 -0.29 -1.57 -14.19
C GLY A 25 -1.35 -1.93 -13.14
N ILE A 26 -1.12 -1.67 -11.85
CA ILE A 26 -2.09 -1.97 -10.79
C ILE A 26 -3.36 -1.14 -10.99
N ASN A 27 -4.52 -1.79 -10.84
CA ASN A 27 -5.81 -1.14 -10.95
C ASN A 27 -5.96 0.03 -9.95
N ARG A 28 -6.36 1.21 -10.44
CA ARG A 28 -6.56 2.41 -9.60
C ARG A 28 -7.49 2.18 -8.41
N GLY A 29 -8.56 1.39 -8.58
CA GLY A 29 -9.48 1.05 -7.49
C GLY A 29 -8.82 0.24 -6.38
N THR A 30 -7.89 -0.66 -6.72
CA THR A 30 -7.09 -1.40 -5.74
C THR A 30 -6.17 -0.45 -4.97
N LEU A 31 -5.44 0.43 -5.67
CA LEU A 31 -4.59 1.44 -5.03
C LEU A 31 -5.39 2.38 -4.13
N THR A 32 -6.55 2.85 -4.58
CA THR A 32 -7.44 3.72 -3.76
C THR A 32 -7.92 3.02 -2.49
N ARG A 33 -8.27 1.73 -2.55
CA ARG A 33 -8.68 0.98 -1.35
C ARG A 33 -7.51 0.73 -0.41
N LEU A 34 -6.31 0.46 -0.92
CA LEU A 34 -5.10 0.34 -0.10
C LEU A 34 -4.73 1.68 0.56
N TYR A 35 -4.78 2.77 -0.21
CA TYR A 35 -4.50 4.13 0.25
C TYR A 35 -5.46 4.57 1.36
N ASN A 36 -6.76 4.28 1.21
CA ASN A 36 -7.79 4.61 2.20
C ASN A 36 -7.98 3.52 3.27
N GLU A 37 -7.16 2.45 3.27
CA GLU A 37 -7.25 1.34 4.22
C GLU A 37 -8.62 0.65 4.28
N THR A 38 -9.33 0.59 3.14
CA THR A 38 -10.64 -0.07 3.01
C THR A 38 -10.56 -1.43 2.30
N ALA A 39 -9.36 -1.87 1.91
CA ALA A 39 -9.15 -3.18 1.31
C ALA A 39 -9.35 -4.31 2.33
N THR A 40 -10.21 -5.27 2.01
CA THR A 40 -10.42 -6.49 2.81
C THR A 40 -9.63 -7.69 2.29
N ARG A 41 -9.17 -7.61 1.04
CA ARG A 41 -8.32 -8.58 0.35
C ARG A 41 -7.37 -7.84 -0.57
N VAL A 42 -6.16 -8.37 -0.71
CA VAL A 42 -5.15 -7.90 -1.66
C VAL A 42 -4.42 -9.12 -2.20
N ASP A 43 -4.12 -9.12 -3.49
CA ASP A 43 -3.39 -10.21 -4.14
C ASP A 43 -1.88 -10.02 -3.90
N LEU A 44 -1.13 -11.11 -3.74
CA LEU A 44 0.31 -11.06 -3.42
C LEU A 44 1.13 -10.34 -4.50
N GLU A 45 0.76 -10.52 -5.77
CA GLU A 45 1.39 -9.82 -6.90
C GLU A 45 1.28 -8.30 -6.77
N VAL A 46 0.14 -7.78 -6.29
CA VAL A 46 -0.04 -6.34 -6.04
C VAL A 46 0.89 -5.85 -4.92
N ILE A 47 1.09 -6.68 -3.89
CA ILE A 47 1.99 -6.35 -2.77
C ILE A 47 3.43 -6.29 -3.26
N GLU A 48 3.87 -7.31 -3.99
CA GLU A 48 5.21 -7.42 -4.59
C GLU A 48 5.48 -6.23 -5.52
N GLN A 49 4.60 -5.98 -6.49
CA GLN A 49 4.73 -4.85 -7.42
C GLN A 49 4.80 -3.48 -6.72
N LEU A 50 4.03 -3.27 -5.65
CA LEU A 50 4.11 -2.02 -4.88
C LEU A 50 5.42 -1.89 -4.13
N CYS A 51 5.90 -2.98 -3.51
CA CYS A 51 7.17 -2.98 -2.77
C CYS A 51 8.34 -2.70 -3.72
N ASP A 52 8.38 -3.37 -4.87
CA ASP A 52 9.41 -3.18 -5.90
C ASP A 52 9.37 -1.76 -6.48
N TYR A 53 8.17 -1.26 -6.83
CA TYR A 53 8.02 0.08 -7.39
C TYR A 53 8.42 1.18 -6.39
N LEU A 54 8.13 0.99 -5.11
CA LEU A 54 8.46 1.94 -4.06
C LEU A 54 9.88 1.76 -3.52
N ASP A 55 10.59 0.70 -3.89
CA ASP A 55 11.90 0.29 -3.38
C ASP A 55 11.90 0.17 -1.84
N ILE A 56 11.00 -0.67 -1.32
CA ILE A 56 10.81 -0.90 0.12
C ILE A 56 10.56 -2.39 0.43
N PRO A 57 10.87 -2.86 1.65
CA PRO A 57 10.41 -4.17 2.11
C PRO A 57 8.91 -4.16 2.45
N VAL A 58 8.28 -5.34 2.41
CA VAL A 58 6.84 -5.51 2.74
C VAL A 58 6.45 -4.97 4.13
N GLY A 59 7.36 -5.02 5.10
CA GLY A 59 7.14 -4.52 6.46
C GLY A 59 7.01 -2.99 6.57
N GLU A 60 7.47 -2.25 5.56
CA GLU A 60 7.21 -0.81 5.47
C GLU A 60 5.84 -0.52 4.86
N LEU A 61 5.35 -1.41 3.98
CA LEU A 61 4.00 -1.28 3.40
C LEU A 61 2.91 -1.71 4.38
N PHE A 62 3.12 -2.81 5.11
CA PHE A 62 2.15 -3.37 6.05
C PHE A 62 2.72 -3.61 7.44
N GLU A 63 1.93 -3.28 8.45
CA GLU A 63 2.27 -3.47 9.86
C GLU A 63 1.10 -4.14 10.61
N VAL A 64 1.39 -5.18 11.40
CA VAL A 64 0.41 -5.73 12.33
C VAL A 64 0.46 -4.95 13.65
N GLN A 65 -0.47 -4.01 13.83
CA GLN A 65 -0.59 -3.28 15.08
C GLN A 65 -1.24 -4.16 16.15
N LYS A 66 -0.54 -4.36 17.26
CA LYS A 66 -1.11 -5.03 18.44
C LYS A 66 -2.18 -4.11 19.04
N LYS A 67 -3.34 -4.69 19.37
CA LYS A 67 -4.24 -4.01 20.30
C LYS A 67 -3.61 -4.16 21.68
N THR A 68 -3.12 -3.07 22.25
CA THR A 68 -2.88 -3.05 23.69
C THR A 68 -4.25 -3.19 24.33
N VAL A 69 -4.44 -4.26 25.09
CA VAL A 69 -5.61 -4.39 25.96
C VAL A 69 -5.24 -3.58 27.20
N ASP A 70 -5.87 -2.42 27.36
CA ASP A 70 -5.94 -1.74 28.65
C ASP A 70 -6.87 -2.52 29.60
#